data_AF-A0A2I8ET99-F1
#
_entry.id   AF-A0A2I8ET99-F1
#
_cell.length_a   1.000
_cell.length_b   1.000
_cell.length_c   1.000
_cell.angle_alpha   90.00
_cell.angle_beta   90.00
_cell.angle_gamma   90.00
#
_symmetry.space_group_name_H-M   'P 1'
#
loop_
_entity.id
_entity.type
_entity.pdbx_description
1 polymer ?
#
loop_
_entity_poly.entity_id
_entity_poly.type
_entity_poly.pdbx_seq_one_letter_code
_entity_poly.pdbx_strand_id
1 'polypeptide(L)'
;MTLHAAADLIKAGLAMDARPRTGTLSMGFSFFTGGMVLSFAAIESFSASVAFCMQSDERFPTFDFQRYRSERRFWDKMKMLMDAAGIEVSKGNGLFQQIAKMQDWRNLVTHASPYEIEPTEIADPSHSSQLHRRVHHRDYARSVDADSAKRFYSTAVDYIELVRQKTGITPQAFASYKGVE
;
A
#
# COMPACT_ATOMS: atom_id res chain seq x y z
N MET A 1 4.59 -13.05 4.72
CA MET A 1 4.88 -12.38 6.02
C MET A 1 4.18 -11.03 6.12
N THR A 2 4.33 -10.12 5.15
CA THR A 2 3.75 -8.75 5.18
C THR A 2 2.24 -8.73 5.43
N LEU A 3 1.47 -9.54 4.69
CA LEU A 3 0.02 -9.61 4.84
C LEU A 3 -0.43 -10.22 6.18
N HIS A 4 0.36 -11.14 6.75
CA HIS A 4 0.08 -11.70 8.07
C HIS A 4 0.22 -10.64 9.17
N ALA A 5 1.34 -9.89 9.14
CA ALA A 5 1.54 -8.76 10.05
C ALA A 5 0.45 -7.69 9.90
N ALA A 6 -0.03 -7.43 8.67
CA ALA A 6 -1.17 -6.55 8.45
C ALA A 6 -2.43 -7.05 9.18
N ALA A 7 -2.75 -8.35 9.08
CA ALA A 7 -3.89 -8.95 9.76
C ALA A 7 -3.78 -8.84 11.29
N ASP A 8 -2.60 -9.09 11.85
CA ASP A 8 -2.38 -9.02 13.29
C ASP A 8 -2.54 -7.60 13.83
N LEU A 9 -2.05 -6.59 13.09
CA LEU A 9 -2.28 -5.19 13.44
C LEU A 9 -3.78 -4.85 13.38
N ILE A 10 -4.50 -5.25 12.34
CA ILE A 10 -5.96 -4.99 12.24
C ILE A 10 -6.70 -5.63 13.42
N LYS A 11 -6.37 -6.89 13.77
CA LYS A 11 -6.97 -7.57 14.94
C LYS A 11 -6.66 -6.84 16.25
N ALA A 12 -5.42 -6.39 16.45
CA ALA A 12 -5.03 -5.61 17.62
C ALA A 12 -5.77 -4.27 17.68
N GLY A 13 -5.93 -3.59 16.54
CA GLY A 13 -6.70 -2.35 16.44
C GLY A 13 -8.17 -2.53 16.81
N LEU A 14 -8.82 -3.60 16.34
CA LEU A 14 -10.18 -3.95 16.73
C LEU A 14 -10.31 -4.20 18.23
N ALA A 15 -9.33 -4.90 18.83
CA ALA A 15 -9.31 -5.14 20.27
C ALA A 15 -9.10 -3.85 21.09
N MET A 16 -8.34 -2.88 20.57
CA MET A 16 -8.16 -1.57 21.21
C MET A 16 -9.40 -0.69 21.12
N ASP A 17 -10.09 -0.68 19.97
CA ASP A 17 -11.32 0.12 19.81
C ASP A 17 -12.51 -0.43 20.59
N ALA A 18 -12.48 -1.70 20.99
CA ALA A 18 -13.46 -2.27 21.92
C ALA A 18 -13.29 -1.79 23.37
N ARG A 19 -12.18 -1.14 23.73
CA ARG A 19 -11.92 -0.63 25.08
C ARG A 19 -12.56 0.74 25.30
N PRO A 20 -12.81 1.15 26.56
CA PRO A 20 -13.28 2.49 26.87
C PRO A 20 -12.35 3.55 26.26
N ARG A 21 -12.94 4.50 25.52
CA ARG A 21 -12.17 5.54 24.81
C ARG A 21 -11.48 6.49 25.80
N THR A 22 -10.21 6.79 25.54
CA THR A 22 -9.50 7.91 26.17
C THR A 22 -9.33 9.02 25.13
N GLY A 23 -10.31 9.92 25.03
CA GLY A 23 -10.29 11.04 24.07
C GLY A 23 -11.17 10.84 22.83
N THR A 24 -10.90 11.62 21.78
CA THR A 24 -11.74 11.72 20.57
C THR A 24 -11.25 10.86 19.40
N LEU A 25 -10.04 10.31 19.47
CA LEU A 25 -9.44 9.48 18.42
C LEU A 25 -9.70 7.98 18.69
N SER A 26 -9.70 7.18 17.61
CA SER A 26 -9.71 5.71 17.69
C SER A 26 -8.47 5.24 18.46
N MET A 27 -8.66 4.34 19.41
CA MET A 27 -7.57 3.70 20.16
C MET A 27 -6.82 2.69 19.27
N GLY A 28 -7.49 2.19 18.24
CA GLY A 28 -6.93 1.34 17.19
C GLY A 28 -6.23 2.10 16.05
N PHE A 29 -6.20 3.44 16.06
CA PHE A 29 -5.76 4.25 14.93
C PHE A 29 -4.36 3.86 14.38
N SER A 30 -3.36 3.74 15.25
CA SER A 30 -1.98 3.40 14.83
C SER A 30 -1.90 1.97 14.27
N PHE A 31 -2.67 1.06 14.84
CA PHE A 31 -2.78 -0.32 14.37
C PHE A 31 -3.43 -0.39 12.99
N PHE A 32 -4.54 0.31 12.78
CA PHE A 32 -5.20 0.38 11.47
C PHE A 32 -4.31 1.04 10.42
N THR A 33 -3.64 2.14 10.77
CA THR A 33 -2.65 2.79 9.89
C THR A 33 -1.59 1.78 9.45
N GLY A 34 -0.96 1.09 10.40
CA GLY A 34 0.08 0.10 10.09
C GLY A 34 -0.46 -1.07 9.26
N GLY A 35 -1.65 -1.57 9.58
CA GLY A 35 -2.31 -2.63 8.82
C GLY A 35 -2.61 -2.24 7.37
N MET A 36 -3.07 -1.00 7.15
CA MET A 36 -3.33 -0.45 5.82
C MET A 36 -2.03 -0.28 5.01
N VAL A 37 -0.98 0.30 5.61
CA VAL A 37 0.35 0.44 4.97
C VAL A 37 0.91 -0.92 4.58
N LEU A 38 0.88 -1.90 5.48
CA LEU A 38 1.40 -3.24 5.21
C LEU A 38 0.56 -3.99 4.16
N SER A 39 -0.75 -3.76 4.09
CA SER A 39 -1.59 -4.33 3.04
C SER A 39 -1.21 -3.80 1.65
N PHE A 40 -0.94 -2.51 1.52
CA PHE A 40 -0.45 -1.94 0.26
C PHE A 40 0.98 -2.42 -0.07
N ALA A 41 1.87 -2.47 0.92
CA ALA A 41 3.22 -3.01 0.73
C ALA A 41 3.22 -4.50 0.33
N ALA A 42 2.21 -5.27 0.74
CA ALA A 42 2.02 -6.64 0.30
C ALA A 42 1.74 -6.73 -1.21
N ILE A 43 0.93 -5.82 -1.76
CA ILE A 43 0.70 -5.71 -3.21
C ILE A 43 2.03 -5.42 -3.93
N GLU A 44 2.76 -4.40 -3.48
CA GLU A 44 4.03 -3.99 -4.12
C GLU A 44 5.09 -5.10 -4.09
N SER A 45 5.28 -5.72 -2.93
CA SER A 45 6.26 -6.81 -2.75
C SER A 45 5.87 -8.05 -3.54
N PHE A 46 4.59 -8.44 -3.54
CA PHE A 46 4.11 -9.57 -4.32
C PHE A 46 4.30 -9.33 -5.82
N SER A 47 3.93 -8.15 -6.34
CA SER A 47 4.15 -7.78 -7.74
C SER A 47 5.61 -7.88 -8.14
N ALA A 48 6.52 -7.39 -7.29
CA ALA A 48 7.96 -7.50 -7.54
C ALA A 48 8.45 -8.95 -7.57
N SER A 49 7.95 -9.81 -6.69
CA SER A 49 8.27 -11.24 -6.70
C SER A 49 7.73 -11.94 -7.94
N VAL A 50 6.49 -11.65 -8.38
CA VAL A 50 5.94 -12.20 -9.62
C VAL A 50 6.74 -11.74 -10.83
N ALA A 51 7.07 -10.46 -10.92
CA ALA A 51 7.91 -9.92 -12.00
C ALA A 51 9.27 -10.63 -12.08
N PHE A 52 9.89 -10.88 -10.93
CA PHE A 52 11.15 -11.63 -10.86
C PHE A 52 10.98 -13.07 -11.37
N CYS A 53 9.91 -13.77 -10.96
CA CYS A 53 9.62 -15.11 -11.45
C CYS A 53 9.32 -15.14 -12.95
N MET A 54 8.58 -14.16 -13.49
CA MET A 54 8.27 -14.08 -14.92
C MET A 54 9.52 -14.00 -15.80
N GLN A 55 10.60 -13.38 -15.32
CA GLN A 55 11.86 -13.29 -16.07
C GLN A 55 12.44 -14.68 -16.40
N SER A 56 12.19 -15.68 -15.56
CA SER A 56 12.76 -17.03 -15.69
C SER A 56 11.74 -18.08 -16.15
N ASP A 57 10.53 -17.66 -16.52
CA ASP A 57 9.43 -18.55 -16.89
C ASP A 57 9.14 -18.44 -18.39
N GLU A 58 9.24 -19.56 -19.11
CA GLU A 58 9.08 -19.64 -20.57
C GLU A 58 7.71 -19.17 -21.06
N ARG A 59 6.70 -19.13 -20.17
CA ARG A 59 5.36 -18.62 -20.50
C ARG A 59 5.32 -17.10 -20.67
N PHE A 60 6.35 -16.37 -20.21
CA PHE A 60 6.43 -14.91 -20.26
C PHE A 60 7.69 -14.41 -21.00
N PRO A 61 7.95 -14.86 -22.24
CA PRO A 61 9.22 -14.63 -22.93
C PRO A 61 9.45 -13.16 -23.30
N THR A 62 8.39 -12.36 -23.36
CA THR A 62 8.43 -10.93 -23.69
C THR A 62 8.51 -10.03 -22.46
N PHE A 63 8.54 -10.58 -21.24
CA PHE A 63 8.55 -9.77 -20.03
C PHE A 63 9.95 -9.18 -19.77
N ASP A 64 10.08 -7.86 -19.94
CA ASP A 64 11.32 -7.13 -19.68
C ASP A 64 11.44 -6.76 -18.19
N PHE A 65 12.11 -7.63 -17.42
CA PHE A 65 12.36 -7.39 -16.00
C PHE A 65 13.31 -6.21 -15.74
N GLN A 66 14.27 -5.92 -16.64
CA GLN A 66 15.19 -4.79 -16.44
C GLN A 66 14.45 -3.46 -16.55
N ARG A 67 13.56 -3.33 -17.52
CA ARG A 67 12.64 -2.19 -17.63
C ARG A 67 11.69 -2.11 -16.43
N TYR A 68 11.15 -3.24 -15.97
CA TYR A 68 10.30 -3.25 -14.76
C TYR A 68 11.06 -2.74 -13.52
N ARG A 69 12.33 -3.14 -13.38
CA ARG A 69 13.17 -2.75 -12.25
C ARG A 69 13.52 -1.26 -12.28
N SER A 70 13.83 -0.70 -13.45
CA SER A 70 14.22 0.70 -13.62
C SER A 70 13.05 1.67 -13.56
N GLU A 71 11.82 1.20 -13.83
CA GLU A 71 10.61 2.01 -13.66
C GLU A 71 10.46 2.46 -12.20
N ARG A 72 9.98 3.69 -11.99
CA ARG A 72 9.79 4.28 -10.65
C ARG A 72 8.32 4.37 -10.27
N ARG A 73 7.43 4.47 -11.26
CA ARG A 73 6.01 4.68 -11.04
C ARG A 73 5.31 3.34 -10.81
N PHE A 74 4.62 3.24 -9.68
CA PHE A 74 3.84 2.06 -9.31
C PHE A 74 2.91 1.59 -10.43
N TRP A 75 2.14 2.49 -11.04
CA TRP A 75 1.18 2.12 -12.07
C TRP A 75 1.81 1.68 -13.38
N ASP A 76 3.00 2.19 -13.72
CA ASP A 76 3.70 1.76 -14.93
C ASP A 76 4.27 0.35 -14.72
N LYS A 77 4.79 0.04 -13.53
CA LYS A 77 5.13 -1.34 -13.12
C LYS A 77 3.95 -2.28 -13.15
N MET A 78 2.84 -1.86 -12.53
CA MET A 78 1.60 -2.65 -12.51
C MET A 78 1.12 -2.92 -13.93
N LYS A 79 1.10 -1.91 -14.80
CA LYS A 79 0.70 -2.08 -16.19
C LYS A 79 1.59 -3.11 -16.90
N MET A 80 2.91 -2.99 -16.81
CA MET A 80 3.83 -3.96 -17.41
C MET A 80 3.57 -5.40 -16.94
N LEU A 81 3.35 -5.58 -15.63
CA LEU A 81 3.09 -6.90 -15.04
C LEU A 81 1.73 -7.45 -15.46
N MET A 82 0.68 -6.63 -15.41
CA MET A 82 -0.68 -7.04 -15.72
C MET A 82 -0.87 -7.30 -17.21
N ASP A 83 -0.27 -6.48 -18.08
CA ASP A 83 -0.26 -6.70 -19.53
C ASP A 83 0.39 -8.06 -19.86
N ALA A 84 1.52 -8.38 -19.23
CA ALA A 84 2.18 -9.69 -19.40
C ALA A 84 1.36 -10.87 -18.85
N ALA A 85 0.55 -10.63 -17.81
CA ALA A 85 -0.38 -11.62 -17.24
C ALA A 85 -1.73 -11.71 -17.99
N GLY A 86 -1.96 -10.88 -19.02
CA GLY A 86 -3.25 -10.79 -19.71
C GLY A 86 -4.39 -10.27 -18.82
N ILE A 87 -4.08 -9.37 -17.89
CA ILE A 87 -5.04 -8.75 -16.97
C ILE A 87 -5.27 -7.30 -17.38
N GLU A 88 -6.52 -6.92 -17.63
CA GLU A 88 -6.87 -5.54 -17.91
C GLU A 88 -6.91 -4.69 -16.62
N VAL A 89 -6.19 -3.56 -16.63
CA VAL A 89 -6.14 -2.63 -15.50
C VAL A 89 -7.10 -1.45 -15.73
N SER A 90 -8.22 -1.44 -15.00
CA SER A 90 -9.17 -0.32 -14.97
C SER A 90 -9.15 0.39 -13.63
N LYS A 91 -8.78 1.68 -13.62
CA LYS A 91 -8.88 2.52 -12.41
C LYS A 91 -10.28 3.09 -12.16
N GLY A 92 -11.21 2.91 -13.10
CA GLY A 92 -12.57 3.46 -13.00
C GLY A 92 -13.51 2.66 -12.11
N ASN A 93 -13.26 1.36 -11.96
CA ASN A 93 -14.11 0.43 -11.23
C ASN A 93 -13.33 -0.80 -10.73
N GLY A 94 -13.93 -1.56 -9.81
CA GLY A 94 -13.42 -2.86 -9.37
C GLY A 94 -12.13 -2.80 -8.54
N LEU A 95 -11.33 -3.86 -8.63
CA LEU A 95 -10.15 -4.09 -7.79
C LEU A 95 -9.09 -2.99 -7.94
N PHE A 96 -8.72 -2.65 -9.18
CA PHE A 96 -7.66 -1.67 -9.43
C PHE A 96 -8.07 -0.23 -9.06
N GLN A 97 -9.37 0.08 -9.06
CA GLN A 97 -9.86 1.33 -8.44
C GLN A 97 -9.59 1.35 -6.93
N GLN A 98 -9.82 0.24 -6.22
CA GLN A 98 -9.53 0.17 -4.79
C GLN A 98 -8.01 0.30 -4.54
N ILE A 99 -7.19 -0.35 -5.36
CA ILE A 99 -5.72 -0.22 -5.29
C ILE A 99 -5.28 1.23 -5.56
N ALA A 100 -5.94 1.95 -6.48
CA ALA A 100 -5.69 3.38 -6.69
C ALA A 100 -5.98 4.21 -5.43
N LYS A 101 -7.13 3.97 -4.79
CA LYS A 101 -7.47 4.62 -3.51
C LYS A 101 -6.46 4.28 -2.40
N MET A 102 -5.96 3.05 -2.37
CA MET A 102 -4.90 2.66 -1.42
C MET A 102 -3.60 3.42 -1.67
N GLN A 103 -3.20 3.59 -2.94
CA GLN A 103 -2.02 4.37 -3.30
C GLN A 103 -2.19 5.85 -2.93
N ASP A 104 -3.33 6.44 -3.27
CA ASP A 104 -3.65 7.84 -2.94
C ASP A 104 -3.58 8.06 -1.43
N TRP A 105 -4.18 7.15 -0.65
CA TRP A 105 -4.09 7.17 0.81
C TRP A 105 -2.65 7.01 1.32
N ARG A 106 -1.87 6.08 0.77
CA ARG A 106 -0.46 5.87 1.14
C ARG A 106 0.36 7.13 0.88
N ASN A 107 0.08 7.85 -0.21
CA ASN A 107 0.75 9.11 -0.50
C ASN A 107 0.40 10.18 0.54
N LEU A 108 -0.85 10.23 1.03
CA LEU A 108 -1.22 11.10 2.16
C LEU A 108 -0.41 10.76 3.42
N VAL A 109 -0.16 9.48 3.71
CA VAL A 109 0.67 9.06 4.86
C VAL A 109 2.12 9.51 4.70
N THR A 110 2.67 9.38 3.49
CA THR A 110 4.08 9.70 3.19
C THR A 110 4.35 11.21 3.23
N HIS A 111 3.32 12.02 2.96
CA HIS A 111 3.37 13.48 3.03
C HIS A 111 2.76 14.06 4.31
N ALA A 112 2.15 13.23 5.16
CA ALA A 112 1.77 13.61 6.51
C ALA A 112 3.06 13.67 7.33
N SER A 113 3.80 14.78 7.19
CA SER A 113 4.94 15.14 8.02
C SER A 113 4.41 15.36 9.45
N PRO A 114 4.54 14.40 10.39
CA PRO A 114 4.05 14.58 11.75
C PRO A 114 5.04 15.39 12.59
N TYR A 115 6.21 15.74 12.01
CA TYR A 115 7.38 16.25 12.72
C TYR A 115 8.09 17.45 12.09
N GLU A 116 7.63 18.01 10.96
CA GLU A 116 8.18 19.31 10.51
C GLU A 116 7.60 20.46 11.34
N ILE A 117 8.34 20.83 12.39
CA ILE A 117 8.38 22.20 12.87
C ILE A 117 9.60 22.84 12.20
N GLU A 118 9.46 23.27 10.94
CA GLU A 118 10.41 24.24 10.40
C GLU A 118 10.00 25.64 10.88
N PRO A 119 10.93 26.44 11.46
CA PRO A 119 10.68 27.86 11.68
C PRO A 119 10.49 28.52 10.31
N THR A 120 9.24 28.77 9.94
CA THR A 120 8.92 29.58 8.76
C THR A 120 8.95 31.05 9.20
N GLU A 121 9.86 31.85 8.62
CA GLU A 121 9.82 33.30 8.80
C GLU A 121 8.52 33.87 8.23
N ILE A 122 7.72 34.46 9.11
CA ILE A 122 6.48 35.14 8.74
C ILE A 122 6.86 36.58 8.37
N ALA A 123 7.03 36.83 7.06
CA ALA A 123 7.28 38.19 6.56
C ALA A 123 6.09 39.14 6.84
N ASP A 124 4.87 38.60 6.93
CA ASP A 124 3.65 39.36 7.26
C ASP A 124 2.63 38.47 8.02
N PRO A 125 2.26 38.82 9.28
CA PRO A 125 1.30 38.07 10.09
C PRO A 125 -0.08 37.90 9.44
N SER A 126 -0.45 38.78 8.50
CA SER A 126 -1.75 38.78 7.82
C SER A 126 -1.91 37.67 6.76
N HIS A 127 -0.80 37.06 6.31
CA HIS A 127 -0.78 35.99 5.29
C HIS A 127 -0.62 34.56 5.87
N SER A 128 -0.61 34.42 7.20
CA SER A 128 -0.40 33.16 7.93
C SER A 128 -1.43 32.06 7.63
N SER A 129 -2.61 32.39 7.11
CA SER A 129 -3.65 31.41 6.76
C SER A 129 -3.28 30.51 5.58
N GLN A 130 -2.29 30.87 4.76
CA GLN A 130 -1.82 30.06 3.63
C GLN A 130 -0.77 29.01 4.02
N LEU A 131 -0.09 29.18 5.15
CA LEU A 131 0.97 28.27 5.63
C LEU A 131 0.40 27.00 6.28
N HIS A 132 -0.80 27.08 6.84
CA HIS A 132 -1.49 25.92 7.37
C HIS A 132 -2.39 25.29 6.30
N ARG A 133 -1.86 24.39 5.46
CA ARG A 133 -2.70 23.36 4.83
C ARG A 133 -3.20 22.37 5.89
N ARG A 134 -4.02 22.85 6.83
CA ARG A 134 -4.72 22.11 7.89
C ARG A 134 -5.68 21.03 7.36
N VAL A 135 -5.88 20.97 6.04
CA VAL A 135 -6.91 20.14 5.39
C VAL A 135 -6.43 18.70 5.20
N HIS A 136 -5.18 18.46 4.77
CA HIS A 136 -4.73 17.09 4.44
C HIS A 136 -4.65 16.15 5.65
N HIS A 137 -4.34 16.68 6.85
CA HIS A 137 -4.17 15.84 8.03
C HIS A 137 -5.51 15.27 8.56
N ARG A 138 -6.60 16.02 8.42
CA ARG A 138 -7.95 15.60 8.84
C ARG A 138 -8.52 14.53 7.93
N ASP A 139 -8.29 14.63 6.63
CA ASP A 139 -8.81 13.67 5.66
C ASP A 139 -8.10 12.32 5.81
N TYR A 140 -6.79 12.34 6.03
CA TYR A 140 -6.01 11.16 6.42
C TYR A 140 -6.58 10.51 7.69
N ALA A 141 -6.64 11.26 8.80
CA ALA A 141 -7.04 10.67 10.08
C ALA A 141 -8.48 10.12 10.08
N ARG A 142 -9.39 10.74 9.32
CA ARG A 142 -10.78 10.29 9.17
C ARG A 142 -10.93 9.05 8.30
N SER A 143 -9.98 8.79 7.41
CA SER A 143 -9.98 7.63 6.52
C SER A 143 -9.38 6.37 7.14
N VAL A 144 -8.87 6.47 8.38
CA VAL A 144 -8.28 5.35 9.12
C VAL A 144 -9.28 4.84 10.14
N ASP A 145 -10.02 3.82 9.72
CA ASP A 145 -10.97 3.09 10.56
C ASP A 145 -10.91 1.58 10.29
N ALA A 146 -11.63 0.82 11.10
CA ALA A 146 -11.68 -0.63 11.02
C ALA A 146 -12.15 -1.14 9.65
N ASP A 147 -13.12 -0.48 9.03
CA ASP A 147 -13.72 -0.91 7.77
C ASP A 147 -12.78 -0.66 6.59
N SER A 148 -12.10 0.48 6.61
CA SER A 148 -11.06 0.85 5.65
C SER A 148 -9.87 -0.10 5.78
N ALA A 149 -9.43 -0.43 7.00
CA ALA A 149 -8.33 -1.37 7.22
C ALA A 149 -8.67 -2.79 6.74
N LYS A 150 -9.89 -3.29 7.03
CA LYS A 150 -10.37 -4.58 6.50
C LYS A 150 -10.44 -4.57 4.98
N ARG A 151 -10.89 -3.47 4.38
CA ARG A 151 -10.99 -3.33 2.91
C ARG A 151 -9.62 -3.31 2.24
N PHE A 152 -8.63 -2.64 2.83
CA PHE A 152 -7.25 -2.66 2.34
C PHE A 152 -6.68 -4.08 2.36
N TYR A 153 -6.91 -4.81 3.45
CA TYR A 153 -6.50 -6.19 3.58
C TYR A 153 -7.17 -7.10 2.55
N SER A 154 -8.50 -7.03 2.41
CA SER A 154 -9.24 -7.86 1.44
C SER A 154 -8.82 -7.55 0.01
N THR A 155 -8.65 -6.26 -0.32
CA THR A 155 -8.16 -5.83 -1.65
C THR A 155 -6.79 -6.42 -1.96
N ALA A 156 -5.88 -6.47 -0.98
CA ALA A 156 -4.57 -7.09 -1.16
C ALA A 156 -4.68 -8.61 -1.37
N VAL A 157 -5.55 -9.30 -0.63
CA VAL A 157 -5.84 -10.73 -0.83
C VAL A 157 -6.39 -10.98 -2.23
N ASP A 158 -7.43 -10.26 -2.63
CA ASP A 158 -8.10 -10.40 -3.93
C ASP A 158 -7.12 -10.16 -5.09
N TYR A 159 -6.23 -9.18 -4.93
CA TYR A 159 -5.15 -8.92 -5.88
C TYR A 159 -4.18 -10.09 -6.01
N ILE A 160 -3.68 -10.60 -4.89
CA ILE A 160 -2.76 -11.74 -4.88
C ILE A 160 -3.42 -12.95 -5.54
N GLU A 161 -4.66 -13.27 -5.18
CA GLU A 161 -5.39 -14.40 -5.75
C GLU A 161 -5.63 -14.24 -7.26
N LEU A 162 -6.04 -13.05 -7.71
CA LEU A 162 -6.22 -12.78 -9.15
C LEU A 162 -4.93 -13.04 -9.94
N VAL A 163 -3.81 -12.49 -9.48
CA VAL A 163 -2.52 -12.63 -10.17
C VAL A 163 -2.03 -14.07 -10.12
N ARG A 164 -2.19 -14.77 -9.00
CA ARG A 164 -1.87 -16.21 -8.89
C ARG A 164 -2.68 -17.05 -9.85
N GLN A 165 -3.99 -16.81 -9.95
CA GLN A 165 -4.87 -17.55 -10.85
C GLN A 165 -4.50 -17.34 -12.32
N LYS A 166 -4.11 -16.12 -12.69
CA LYS A 166 -3.77 -15.77 -14.09
C LYS A 166 -2.38 -16.20 -14.50
N THR A 167 -1.41 -16.13 -13.60
CA THR A 167 -0.01 -16.42 -13.92
C THR A 167 0.41 -17.84 -13.52
N GLY A 168 -0.30 -18.47 -12.59
CA GLY A 168 0.13 -19.70 -11.92
C GLY A 168 1.36 -19.51 -11.02
N ILE A 169 1.91 -18.29 -10.92
CA ILE A 169 3.09 -18.01 -10.11
C ILE A 169 2.63 -17.82 -8.67
N THR A 170 3.15 -18.65 -7.78
CA THR A 170 3.01 -18.48 -6.33
C THR A 170 4.40 -18.29 -5.76
N PRO A 171 4.90 -17.04 -5.67
CA PRO A 171 6.17 -16.77 -5.04
C PRO A 171 6.01 -17.10 -3.55
N GLN A 172 6.42 -18.30 -3.16
CA GLN A 172 6.78 -18.54 -1.77
C GLN A 172 7.98 -17.65 -1.50
N ALA A 173 8.07 -17.05 -0.31
CA ALA A 173 9.14 -16.10 0.01
C ALA A 173 10.51 -16.69 -0.36
N PHE A 174 11.06 -16.30 -1.52
CA PHE A 174 12.38 -16.70 -2.00
C PHE A 174 13.40 -15.88 -1.23
N ALA A 175 13.60 -16.24 0.02
CA ALA A 175 14.72 -15.81 0.84
C ALA A 175 15.38 -17.06 1.42
N SER A 176 15.75 -18.01 0.57
CA SER A 176 16.80 -18.95 0.94
C SER A 176 18.13 -18.21 0.78
N TYR A 177 18.65 -17.64 1.87
CA TYR A 177 20.05 -17.28 1.95
C TYR A 177 20.84 -18.58 1.77
N LYS A 178 21.38 -18.82 0.57
CA LYS A 178 22.47 -19.78 0.41
C LYS A 178 23.72 -19.06 0.92
N GLY A 179 24.14 -19.40 2.13
CA GLY A 179 25.49 -19.08 2.58
C GLY A 179 26.46 -19.62 1.54
N VAL A 180 27.35 -18.76 1.06
CA VAL A 180 28.45 -19.16 0.18
C VAL A 180 29.30 -20.14 0.98
N GLU A 181 29.41 -21.38 0.47
CA GLU A 181 30.42 -22.35 0.93
C GLU A 181 31.83 -21.92 0.52
#